data_AF-A0A822AY67-F1
#
_entry.id   AF-A0A822AY67-F1
#
_cell.length_a   1.000
_cell.length_b   1.000
_cell.length_c   1.000
_cell.angle_alpha   90.00
_cell.angle_beta   90.00
_cell.angle_gamma   90.00
#
_symmetry.space_group_name_H-M   'P 1'
#
loop_
_entity.id
_entity.type
_entity.pdbx_description
1 polymer ?
#
loop_
_entity_poly.entity_id
_entity_poly.type
_entity_poly.pdbx_seq_one_letter_code
_entity_poly.pdbx_strand_id
1 'polypeptide(L)'
;MAEEHQSLSTSDHPNVSSIEIKTSNHTKKTELQKENTLYTEPQPKCYIGAGNNAELIESILTSIGYERQSERTDDFKLKWVQCNQSVNWNVFKDGEQMVNHIQGEDYFTTKIQLCQSLQTYEKISMTMQKRSPQFLPLNQFVPETFKLDEKNDRDAFFNTHKPGDVWICKPSGLNQGKGIYLVRDIESLKSKFAEMDSMDKKKQISMKPMKRVIQRYIMNPLLVQGKKFDIRCYMLISTVKPLLIFYHSGYIRLSMFDFDNNDENLLTHLTNQYMQKKDPKYYDIKEDTAWTMEQF
;
A
#
# COMPACT_ATOMS: atom_id res chain seq x y z
N MET A 1 -0.30 59.07 7.83
CA MET A 1 -0.07 59.40 9.25
C MET A 1 0.13 58.07 9.95
N ALA A 2 1.38 57.61 9.96
CA ALA A 2 2.28 57.60 11.13
C ALA A 2 1.94 56.38 12.03
N GLU A 3 2.58 55.23 11.88
CA GLU A 3 3.89 54.88 12.48
C GLU A 3 4.08 55.42 13.89
N GLU A 4 4.15 54.51 14.87
CA GLU A 4 5.15 54.64 15.93
C GLU A 4 5.53 53.28 16.52
N HIS A 5 6.82 52.99 16.35
CA HIS A 5 7.59 51.98 17.04
C HIS A 5 7.75 52.33 18.53
N GLN A 6 7.75 51.33 19.41
CA GLN A 6 8.51 51.37 20.66
C GLN A 6 9.31 50.09 20.84
N SER A 7 10.63 50.25 20.73
CA SER A 7 11.68 49.37 21.22
C SER A 7 12.02 49.75 22.66
N LEU A 8 12.49 48.78 23.46
CA LEU A 8 13.30 48.83 24.69
C LEU A 8 13.32 47.39 25.23
N SER A 9 14.37 46.76 25.75
CA SER A 9 15.75 47.15 26.03
C SER A 9 16.55 45.87 26.38
N THR A 10 17.85 45.92 26.13
CA THR A 10 18.95 45.11 26.70
C THR A 10 18.86 45.05 28.24
N SER A 11 19.52 44.19 29.02
CA SER A 11 20.81 43.49 28.98
C SER A 11 20.80 42.46 30.12
N ASP A 12 21.75 41.51 30.16
CA ASP A 12 22.64 41.30 31.32
C ASP A 12 23.44 39.98 31.19
N HIS A 13 24.70 40.11 30.77
CA HIS A 13 25.76 39.15 31.02
C HIS A 13 26.64 39.70 32.15
N PRO A 14 26.95 38.92 33.20
CA PRO A 14 28.10 39.19 34.04
C PRO A 14 29.34 38.44 33.53
N ASN A 15 30.38 39.24 33.38
CA ASN A 15 31.76 38.97 33.05
C ASN A 15 32.51 38.48 34.31
N VAL A 16 33.31 37.41 34.23
CA VAL A 16 34.30 37.07 35.28
C VAL A 16 35.60 36.57 34.65
N SER A 17 36.51 37.53 34.51
CA SER A 17 37.96 37.50 34.76
C SER A 17 38.77 36.23 34.46
N SER A 18 39.54 36.34 33.38
CA SER A 18 40.99 36.12 33.28
C SER A 18 41.77 35.78 34.57
N ILE A 19 42.45 34.62 34.55
CA ILE A 19 43.69 34.39 35.30
C ILE A 19 44.74 33.88 34.30
N GLU A 20 45.69 34.76 33.97
CA GLU A 20 46.95 34.41 33.31
C GLU A 20 47.93 33.86 34.35
N ILE A 21 48.52 32.68 34.10
CA ILE A 21 49.77 32.27 34.75
C ILE A 21 50.80 31.93 33.68
N LYS A 22 51.95 32.60 33.81
CA LYS A 22 53.09 32.63 32.90
C LYS A 22 53.80 31.27 32.79
N THR A 23 54.02 30.90 31.53
CA THR A 23 55.18 30.24 30.92
C THR A 23 56.24 29.57 31.81
N SER A 24 56.46 28.28 31.55
CA SER A 24 57.81 27.69 31.54
C SER A 24 57.96 26.75 30.35
N ASN A 25 58.74 27.18 29.36
CA ASN A 25 59.17 26.37 28.22
C ASN A 25 60.14 25.29 28.71
N HIS A 26 59.73 24.02 28.61
CA HIS A 26 60.70 22.95 28.40
C HIS A 26 60.24 22.02 27.28
N THR A 27 61.16 21.91 26.33
CA THR A 27 61.20 21.15 25.10
C THR A 27 60.80 19.68 25.28
N LYS A 28 59.67 19.27 24.70
CA LYS A 28 59.47 17.93 24.13
C LYS A 28 58.63 18.04 22.86
N LYS A 29 59.30 18.42 21.78
CA LYS A 29 58.87 18.16 20.39
C LYS A 29 59.12 16.69 20.10
N THR A 30 58.21 15.78 20.46
CA THR A 30 58.03 14.49 19.78
C THR A 30 56.78 13.80 20.32
N GLU A 31 55.98 13.26 19.40
CA GLU A 31 54.90 12.28 19.65
C GLU A 31 53.63 12.80 20.36
N LEU A 32 52.78 13.49 19.60
CA LEU A 32 51.31 13.49 19.78
C LEU A 32 50.68 13.93 18.44
N GLN A 33 51.03 13.21 17.38
CA GLN A 33 50.30 13.19 16.12
C GLN A 33 50.14 11.73 15.74
N LYS A 34 49.15 11.06 16.33
CA LYS A 34 48.48 9.89 15.77
C LYS A 34 47.27 9.55 16.62
N GLU A 35 46.16 9.37 15.91
CA GLU A 35 44.98 8.61 16.30
C GLU A 35 43.99 9.29 17.25
N ASN A 36 43.39 10.38 16.76
CA ASN A 36 41.93 10.50 16.85
C ASN A 36 41.31 9.86 15.60
N THR A 37 41.46 8.54 15.45
CA THR A 37 40.48 7.76 14.70
C THR A 37 39.24 7.74 15.57
N LEU A 38 38.40 8.76 15.41
CA LEU A 38 37.00 8.66 15.78
C LEU A 38 36.51 7.34 15.18
N TYR A 39 36.10 6.40 16.02
CA TYR A 39 35.35 5.23 15.58
C TYR A 39 34.06 5.77 14.97
N THR A 40 34.11 6.16 13.70
CA THR A 40 32.90 6.35 12.91
C THR A 40 32.34 4.95 12.75
N GLU A 41 31.26 4.65 13.44
CA GLU A 41 30.54 3.41 13.19
C GLU A 41 30.34 3.27 11.67
N PRO A 42 30.56 2.06 11.11
CA PRO A 42 30.43 1.86 9.68
C PRO A 42 29.03 2.30 9.25
N GLN A 43 28.95 3.08 8.17
CA GLN A 43 27.68 3.57 7.66
C GLN A 43 26.74 2.38 7.38
N PRO A 44 25.45 2.48 7.78
CA PRO A 44 24.52 1.40 7.54
C PRO A 44 24.35 1.20 6.03
N LYS A 45 24.50 -0.04 5.58
CA LYS A 45 24.38 -0.39 4.16
C LYS A 45 22.92 -0.56 3.76
N CYS A 46 22.52 -0.11 2.57
CA CYS A 46 21.21 -0.42 2.00
C CYS A 46 21.30 -0.98 0.58
N TYR A 47 20.33 -1.82 0.23
CA TYR A 47 20.02 -2.18 -1.14
C TYR A 47 18.70 -1.52 -1.57
N ILE A 48 18.68 -0.95 -2.78
CA ILE A 48 17.48 -0.37 -3.38
C ILE A 48 17.31 -1.00 -4.75
N GLY A 49 16.30 -1.86 -4.86
CA GLY A 49 15.92 -2.51 -6.10
C GLY A 49 15.24 -1.55 -7.06
N ALA A 50 15.27 -1.90 -8.35
CA ALA A 50 14.52 -1.16 -9.37
C ALA A 50 13.01 -1.21 -9.07
N GLY A 51 12.33 -0.10 -9.33
CA GLY A 51 10.88 -0.01 -9.17
C GLY A 51 10.38 1.41 -8.98
N ASN A 52 9.08 1.52 -8.69
CA ASN A 52 8.45 2.81 -8.42
C ASN A 52 9.12 3.49 -7.21
N ASN A 53 9.42 4.78 -7.34
CA ASN A 53 9.99 5.63 -6.29
C ASN A 53 11.39 5.20 -5.78
N ALA A 54 12.13 4.35 -6.50
CA ALA A 54 13.47 3.94 -6.08
C ALA A 54 14.41 5.14 -5.86
N GLU A 55 14.39 6.14 -6.75
CA GLU A 55 15.19 7.37 -6.64
C GLU A 55 14.82 8.21 -5.42
N LEU A 56 13.52 8.29 -5.09
CA LEU A 56 13.05 9.00 -3.90
C LEU A 56 13.57 8.33 -2.62
N ILE A 57 13.47 7.01 -2.54
CA ILE A 57 13.94 6.24 -1.40
C ILE A 57 15.47 6.35 -1.28
N GLU A 58 16.18 6.29 -2.41
CA GLU A 58 17.63 6.47 -2.44
C GLU A 58 18.05 7.84 -1.93
N SER A 59 17.42 8.91 -2.43
CA SER A 59 17.70 10.26 -1.97
C SER A 59 17.50 10.40 -0.45
N ILE A 60 16.41 9.83 0.09
CA ILE A 60 16.14 9.86 1.54
C ILE A 60 17.19 9.07 2.31
N LEU A 61 17.46 7.82 1.92
CA LEU A 61 18.40 6.94 2.63
C LEU A 61 19.83 7.50 2.62
N THR A 62 20.30 8.02 1.49
CA THR A 62 21.59 8.70 1.39
C THR A 62 21.63 9.95 2.26
N SER A 63 20.55 10.75 2.32
CA SER A 63 20.51 11.95 3.17
C SER A 63 20.62 11.66 4.67
N ILE A 64 20.22 10.45 5.10
CA ILE A 64 20.33 9.99 6.50
C ILE A 64 21.56 9.10 6.74
N GLY A 65 22.50 9.04 5.78
CA GLY A 65 23.81 8.40 5.95
C GLY A 65 23.89 6.92 5.61
N TYR A 66 22.91 6.36 4.88
CA TYR A 66 23.04 5.00 4.35
C TYR A 66 23.91 4.95 3.09
N GLU A 67 24.72 3.90 2.99
CA GLU A 67 25.56 3.61 1.83
C GLU A 67 24.87 2.58 0.91
N ARG A 68 24.68 2.91 -0.37
CA ARG A 68 24.08 2.01 -1.35
C ARG A 68 25.04 0.88 -1.72
N GLN A 69 24.56 -0.35 -1.65
CA GLN A 69 25.26 -1.56 -2.06
C GLN A 69 24.67 -2.16 -3.35
N SER A 70 25.46 -3.01 -4.00
CA SER A 70 25.01 -3.82 -5.14
C SER A 70 24.06 -4.95 -4.70
N GLU A 71 23.23 -5.45 -5.61
CA GLU A 71 22.26 -6.53 -5.32
C GLU A 71 22.88 -7.85 -4.84
N ARG A 72 24.17 -8.06 -5.14
CA ARG A 72 24.83 -9.36 -4.96
C ARG A 72 25.31 -9.61 -3.52
N THR A 73 25.12 -8.65 -2.62
CA THR A 73 25.60 -8.74 -1.24
C THR A 73 24.43 -8.96 -0.29
N ASP A 74 24.50 -10.00 0.54
CA ASP A 74 23.62 -10.17 1.70
C ASP A 74 24.04 -9.31 2.90
N ASP A 75 25.05 -8.45 2.73
CA ASP A 75 25.51 -7.47 3.72
C ASP A 75 24.77 -6.14 3.55
N PHE A 76 23.57 -6.07 4.15
CA PHE A 76 22.76 -4.86 4.20
C PHE A 76 22.09 -4.71 5.57
N LYS A 77 21.87 -3.45 5.98
CA LYS A 77 20.99 -3.10 7.09
C LYS A 77 19.54 -2.98 6.63
N LEU A 78 19.31 -2.42 5.43
CA LEU A 78 17.98 -2.26 4.83
C LEU A 78 17.96 -2.71 3.38
N LYS A 79 16.99 -3.53 2.99
CA LYS A 79 16.73 -3.91 1.60
C LYS A 79 15.34 -3.40 1.19
N TRP A 80 15.31 -2.43 0.30
CA TRP A 80 14.10 -1.88 -0.29
C TRP A 80 13.88 -2.45 -1.69
N VAL A 81 12.80 -3.19 -1.90
CA VAL A 81 12.45 -3.81 -3.17
C VAL A 81 10.99 -3.59 -3.51
N GLN A 82 10.64 -3.73 -4.80
CA GLN A 82 9.26 -3.54 -5.25
C GLN A 82 8.35 -4.72 -4.92
N CYS A 83 8.90 -5.94 -4.99
CA CYS A 83 8.14 -7.18 -4.86
C CYS A 83 8.70 -8.02 -3.71
N ASN A 84 7.82 -8.58 -2.89
CA ASN A 84 8.17 -9.47 -1.79
C ASN A 84 9.02 -10.68 -2.26
N GLN A 85 8.79 -11.17 -3.48
CA GLN A 85 9.55 -12.29 -4.06
C GLN A 85 11.04 -11.96 -4.28
N SER A 86 11.42 -10.68 -4.27
CA SER A 86 12.82 -10.24 -4.34
C SER A 86 13.54 -10.30 -2.98
N VAL A 87 12.82 -10.63 -1.90
CA VAL A 87 13.37 -10.92 -0.58
C VAL A 87 13.61 -12.43 -0.46
N ASN A 88 14.85 -12.82 -0.17
CA ASN A 88 15.17 -14.21 0.12
C ASN A 88 14.97 -14.48 1.62
N TRP A 89 13.76 -14.88 1.99
CA TRP A 89 13.39 -15.13 3.38
C TRP A 89 14.17 -16.28 4.05
N ASN A 90 14.79 -17.18 3.28
CA ASN A 90 15.56 -18.30 3.85
C ASN A 90 16.91 -17.86 4.44
N VAL A 91 17.45 -16.72 4.00
CA VAL A 91 18.73 -16.17 4.45
C VAL A 91 18.59 -14.85 5.20
N PHE A 92 17.37 -14.31 5.27
CA PHE A 92 17.06 -13.07 5.98
C PHE A 92 17.33 -13.23 7.49
N LYS A 93 18.07 -12.29 8.07
CA LYS A 93 18.46 -12.31 9.48
C LYS A 93 17.62 -11.33 10.29
N ASP A 94 16.59 -11.85 10.96
CA ASP A 94 15.74 -11.06 11.85
C ASP A 94 16.54 -10.41 12.98
N GLY A 95 16.18 -9.18 13.37
CA GLY A 95 16.92 -8.35 14.33
C GLY A 95 18.20 -7.69 13.81
N GLU A 96 18.83 -8.24 12.78
CA GLU A 96 20.03 -7.67 12.15
C GLU A 96 19.67 -6.85 10.91
N GLN A 97 18.78 -7.37 10.06
CA GLN A 97 18.41 -6.82 8.76
C GLN A 97 16.97 -6.32 8.73
N MET A 98 16.68 -5.39 7.82
CA MET A 98 15.34 -4.87 7.57
C MET A 98 14.97 -4.99 6.09
N VAL A 99 13.69 -5.23 5.82
CA VAL A 99 13.08 -5.24 4.49
C VAL A 99 11.76 -4.47 4.53
N ASN A 100 11.32 -3.92 3.38
CA ASN A 100 10.07 -3.17 3.26
C ASN A 100 8.82 -4.05 2.98
N HIS A 101 8.90 -5.33 3.30
CA HIS A 101 7.85 -6.33 3.07
C HIS A 101 7.66 -7.20 4.31
N ILE A 102 6.49 -7.83 4.44
CA ILE A 102 6.23 -8.84 5.46
C ILE A 102 6.16 -10.21 4.79
N GLN A 103 6.81 -11.20 5.41
CA GLN A 103 6.70 -12.58 4.94
C GLN A 103 5.23 -13.03 5.01
N GLY A 104 4.68 -13.49 3.88
CA GLY A 104 3.26 -13.86 3.80
C GLY A 104 2.28 -12.70 3.64
N GLU A 105 2.72 -11.48 3.30
CA GLU A 105 1.79 -10.36 3.06
C GLU A 105 0.79 -10.62 1.91
N ASP A 106 1.05 -11.62 1.07
CA ASP A 106 0.16 -12.07 0.01
C ASP A 106 -1.21 -12.51 0.54
N TYR A 107 -1.29 -12.99 1.78
CA TYR A 107 -2.54 -13.35 2.47
C TYR A 107 -3.60 -12.23 2.51
N PHE A 108 -3.20 -10.96 2.44
CA PHE A 108 -4.11 -9.82 2.41
C PHE A 108 -3.87 -8.84 1.26
N THR A 109 -2.76 -8.96 0.51
CA THR A 109 -2.45 -8.08 -0.63
C THR A 109 -2.94 -8.62 -1.97
N THR A 110 -3.30 -9.91 -2.07
CA THR A 110 -3.94 -10.47 -3.28
C THR A 110 -5.44 -10.64 -3.10
N LYS A 111 -6.23 -10.47 -4.16
CA LYS A 111 -7.71 -10.53 -4.07
C LYS A 111 -8.20 -11.90 -3.62
N ILE A 112 -7.59 -12.97 -4.13
CA ILE A 112 -7.97 -14.35 -3.81
C ILE A 112 -7.61 -14.69 -2.37
N GLN A 113 -6.39 -14.37 -1.93
CA GLN A 113 -6.00 -14.71 -0.57
C GLN A 113 -6.69 -13.80 0.44
N LEU A 114 -6.93 -12.52 0.13
CA LEU A 114 -7.76 -11.66 0.97
C LEU A 114 -9.17 -12.24 1.14
N CYS A 115 -9.80 -12.70 0.05
CA CYS A 115 -11.10 -13.38 0.13
C CYS A 115 -11.04 -14.61 1.04
N GLN A 116 -10.01 -15.45 0.89
CA GLN A 116 -9.80 -16.63 1.73
C GLN A 116 -9.56 -16.29 3.21
N SER A 117 -8.78 -15.24 3.47
CA SER A 117 -8.49 -14.75 4.82
C SER A 117 -9.74 -14.21 5.49
N LEU A 118 -10.58 -13.46 4.76
CA LEU A 118 -11.85 -12.92 5.25
C LEU A 118 -12.90 -14.02 5.50
N GLN A 119 -13.00 -15.03 4.63
CA GLN A 119 -13.84 -16.20 4.87
C GLN A 119 -13.39 -16.99 6.12
N THR A 120 -12.08 -17.07 6.36
CA THR A 120 -11.53 -17.68 7.58
C THR A 120 -11.87 -16.83 8.81
N TYR A 121 -11.71 -15.50 8.72
CA TYR A 121 -12.11 -14.55 9.76
C TYR A 121 -13.59 -14.73 10.13
N GLU A 122 -14.48 -14.83 9.14
CA GLU A 122 -15.92 -15.00 9.38
C GLU A 122 -16.21 -16.28 10.18
N LYS A 123 -15.65 -17.43 9.77
CA LYS A 123 -15.81 -18.72 10.50
C LYS A 123 -15.32 -18.64 11.95
N ILE A 124 -14.17 -18.00 12.18
CA ILE A 124 -13.62 -17.81 13.53
C ILE A 124 -14.54 -16.87 14.32
N SER A 125 -14.95 -15.75 13.72
CA SER A 125 -15.80 -14.74 14.36
C SER A 125 -17.13 -15.34 14.81
N MET A 126 -17.77 -16.20 13.99
CA MET A 126 -19.01 -16.88 14.35
C MET A 126 -18.83 -17.84 15.53
N THR A 127 -17.67 -18.50 15.63
CA THR A 127 -17.35 -19.39 16.75
C THR A 127 -17.03 -18.59 18.03
N MET A 128 -16.38 -17.43 17.88
CA MET A 128 -15.83 -16.61 18.97
C MET A 128 -16.74 -15.47 19.43
N GLN A 129 -17.79 -15.11 18.68
CA GLN A 129 -18.73 -14.02 19.01
C GLN A 129 -19.41 -14.23 20.37
N LYS A 130 -19.56 -15.49 20.82
CA LYS A 130 -20.05 -15.81 22.17
C LYS A 130 -19.09 -15.37 23.29
N ARG A 131 -17.83 -15.06 22.97
CA ARG A 131 -16.75 -14.76 23.92
C ARG A 131 -16.21 -13.33 23.82
N SER A 132 -16.42 -12.61 22.71
CA SER A 132 -15.95 -11.23 22.56
C SER A 132 -16.79 -10.42 21.55
N PRO A 133 -17.42 -9.31 21.96
CA PRO A 133 -18.28 -8.49 21.09
C PRO A 133 -17.50 -7.59 20.10
N GLN A 134 -16.17 -7.70 20.05
CA GLN A 134 -15.31 -6.86 19.21
C GLN A 134 -15.27 -7.31 17.73
N PHE A 135 -15.82 -8.49 17.40
CA PHE A 135 -15.84 -9.00 16.04
C PHE A 135 -17.03 -8.45 15.25
N LEU A 136 -16.75 -7.55 14.30
CA LEU A 136 -17.74 -7.10 13.34
C LEU A 136 -18.08 -8.24 12.35
N PRO A 137 -19.37 -8.50 12.08
CA PRO A 137 -19.80 -9.39 11.00
C PRO A 137 -19.19 -8.95 9.65
N LEU A 138 -18.75 -9.92 8.84
CA LEU A 138 -18.04 -9.64 7.59
C LEU A 138 -18.86 -8.77 6.63
N ASN A 139 -20.17 -9.02 6.55
CA ASN A 139 -21.10 -8.29 5.69
C ASN A 139 -21.28 -6.80 6.04
N GLN A 140 -20.77 -6.34 7.19
CA GLN A 140 -20.83 -4.92 7.57
C GLN A 140 -19.71 -4.08 6.94
N PHE A 141 -18.60 -4.70 6.54
CA PHE A 141 -17.43 -3.97 6.03
C PHE A 141 -16.84 -4.54 4.74
N VAL A 142 -17.27 -5.73 4.30
CA VAL A 142 -16.88 -6.31 3.01
C VAL A 142 -18.14 -6.72 2.24
N PRO A 143 -18.32 -6.24 0.99
CA PRO A 143 -19.39 -6.73 0.13
C PRO A 143 -19.22 -8.22 -0.14
N GLU A 144 -20.32 -8.95 -0.21
CA GLU A 144 -20.35 -10.39 -0.50
C GLU A 144 -19.43 -10.76 -1.68
N THR A 145 -18.53 -11.72 -1.48
CA THR A 145 -17.44 -12.04 -2.41
C THR A 145 -17.22 -13.54 -2.51
N PHE A 146 -17.03 -14.04 -3.74
CA PHE A 146 -16.76 -15.44 -4.04
C PHE A 146 -15.53 -15.60 -4.94
N LYS A 147 -14.79 -16.70 -4.77
CA LYS A 147 -13.73 -17.10 -5.70
C LYS A 147 -14.36 -17.74 -6.93
N LEU A 148 -14.52 -16.96 -7.99
CA LEU A 148 -15.32 -17.33 -9.15
C LEU A 148 -14.77 -18.57 -9.90
N ASP A 149 -13.46 -18.84 -9.80
CA ASP A 149 -12.83 -19.99 -10.45
C ASP A 149 -12.76 -21.24 -9.55
N GLU A 150 -13.32 -21.19 -8.34
CA GLU A 150 -13.52 -22.37 -7.50
C GLU A 150 -14.96 -22.85 -7.62
N LYS A 151 -15.16 -24.11 -8.02
CA LYS A 151 -16.49 -24.66 -8.34
C LYS A 151 -17.52 -24.43 -7.21
N ASN A 152 -17.15 -24.73 -5.96
CA ASN A 152 -18.07 -24.60 -4.83
C ASN A 152 -18.49 -23.14 -4.60
N ASP A 153 -17.54 -22.20 -4.66
CA ASP A 153 -17.80 -20.77 -4.53
C ASP A 153 -18.62 -20.23 -5.72
N ARG A 154 -18.34 -20.72 -6.93
CA ARG A 154 -19.09 -20.38 -8.16
C ARG A 154 -20.54 -20.83 -8.08
N ASP A 155 -20.78 -22.07 -7.65
CA ASP A 155 -22.11 -22.63 -7.48
C ASP A 155 -22.87 -21.86 -6.36
N ALA A 156 -22.19 -21.53 -5.26
CA ALA A 156 -22.76 -20.70 -4.19
C ALA A 156 -23.14 -19.30 -4.69
N PHE A 157 -22.28 -18.65 -5.47
CA PHE A 157 -22.58 -17.37 -6.12
C PHE A 157 -23.82 -17.48 -7.01
N PHE A 158 -23.89 -18.49 -7.87
CA PHE A 158 -25.03 -18.67 -8.78
C PHE A 158 -26.35 -18.92 -8.04
N ASN A 159 -26.31 -19.59 -6.88
CA ASN A 159 -27.49 -19.81 -6.03
C ASN A 159 -27.91 -18.56 -5.23
N THR A 160 -26.97 -17.64 -4.98
CA THR A 160 -27.22 -16.45 -4.15
C THR A 160 -27.67 -15.24 -4.97
N HIS A 161 -27.30 -15.18 -6.25
CA HIS A 161 -27.65 -14.10 -7.15
C HIS A 161 -29.17 -13.91 -7.30
N LYS A 162 -29.62 -12.65 -7.26
CA LYS A 162 -31.01 -12.26 -7.48
C LYS A 162 -31.15 -11.39 -8.73
N PRO A 163 -32.29 -11.44 -9.44
CA PRO A 163 -32.54 -10.51 -10.55
C PRO A 163 -32.36 -9.05 -10.15
N GLY A 164 -31.67 -8.27 -10.99
CA GLY A 164 -31.35 -6.87 -10.72
C GLY A 164 -30.05 -6.65 -9.93
N ASP A 165 -29.42 -7.72 -9.42
CA ASP A 165 -28.12 -7.60 -8.78
C ASP A 165 -27.04 -7.23 -9.79
N VAL A 166 -26.16 -6.31 -9.39
CA VAL A 166 -24.93 -6.03 -10.13
C VAL A 166 -23.76 -6.56 -9.33
N TRP A 167 -22.85 -7.22 -10.03
CA TRP A 167 -21.62 -7.77 -9.50
C TRP A 167 -20.43 -7.21 -10.25
N ILE A 168 -19.26 -7.22 -9.62
CA ILE A 168 -18.00 -6.80 -10.22
C ILE A 168 -17.02 -7.95 -10.18
N CYS A 169 -16.54 -8.35 -11.36
CA CYS A 169 -15.53 -9.38 -11.51
C CYS A 169 -14.14 -8.75 -11.55
N LYS A 170 -13.22 -9.26 -10.73
CA LYS A 170 -11.88 -8.70 -10.55
C LYS A 170 -10.82 -9.80 -10.69
N PRO A 171 -9.96 -9.75 -11.71
CA PRO A 171 -8.83 -10.66 -11.81
C PRO A 171 -7.78 -10.40 -10.72
N SER A 172 -7.24 -11.46 -10.12
CA SER A 172 -6.29 -11.36 -9.00
C SER A 172 -4.88 -11.00 -9.44
N GLY A 173 -4.46 -11.47 -10.63
CA GLY A 173 -3.11 -11.23 -11.17
C GLY A 173 -2.91 -9.88 -11.85
N LEU A 174 -3.94 -9.04 -11.89
CA LEU A 174 -3.89 -7.72 -12.54
C LEU A 174 -4.07 -6.60 -11.51
N ASN A 175 -3.42 -5.48 -11.79
CA ASN A 175 -3.52 -4.22 -11.05
C ASN A 175 -4.13 -3.13 -11.94
N GLN A 176 -4.25 -1.90 -11.41
CA GLN A 176 -4.65 -0.71 -12.16
C GLN A 176 -6.07 -0.75 -12.75
N GLY A 177 -6.92 -1.67 -12.32
CA GLY A 177 -8.28 -1.85 -12.85
C GLY A 177 -8.36 -2.68 -14.14
N LYS A 178 -7.24 -3.23 -14.62
CA LYS A 178 -7.20 -4.05 -15.84
C LYS A 178 -8.03 -5.33 -15.68
N GLY A 179 -8.84 -5.63 -16.70
CA GLY A 179 -9.66 -6.83 -16.78
C GLY A 179 -10.87 -6.86 -15.82
N ILE A 180 -11.14 -5.75 -15.12
CA ILE A 180 -12.37 -5.61 -14.32
C ILE A 180 -13.54 -5.40 -15.26
N TYR A 181 -14.67 -6.02 -14.95
CA TYR A 181 -15.94 -5.80 -15.64
C TYR A 181 -17.11 -5.96 -14.68
N LEU A 182 -18.24 -5.32 -15.01
CA LEU A 182 -19.50 -5.51 -14.30
C LEU A 182 -20.28 -6.68 -14.90
N VAL A 183 -20.98 -7.41 -14.03
CA VAL A 183 -21.88 -8.51 -14.36
C VAL A 183 -23.28 -8.06 -13.96
N ARG A 184 -24.08 -7.76 -14.97
CA ARG A 184 -25.51 -7.40 -14.84
C ARG A 184 -26.43 -8.53 -15.29
N ASP A 185 -25.94 -9.37 -16.20
CA ASP A 185 -26.59 -10.58 -16.66
C ASP A 185 -25.76 -11.82 -16.27
N ILE A 186 -26.31 -12.60 -15.34
CA ILE A 186 -25.69 -13.84 -14.86
C ILE A 186 -25.75 -14.96 -15.90
N GLU A 187 -26.73 -14.97 -16.80
CA GLU A 187 -26.88 -16.06 -17.78
C GLU A 187 -25.75 -16.00 -18.81
N SER A 188 -25.39 -14.80 -19.30
CA SER A 188 -24.18 -14.60 -20.10
C SER A 188 -22.91 -15.13 -19.40
N LEU A 189 -22.80 -14.93 -18.08
CA LEU A 189 -21.66 -15.43 -17.32
C LEU A 189 -21.67 -16.96 -17.19
N LYS A 190 -22.83 -17.58 -16.92
CA LYS A 190 -22.99 -19.04 -16.86
C LYS A 190 -22.63 -19.69 -18.19
N SER A 191 -23.10 -19.15 -19.31
CA SER A 191 -22.78 -19.66 -20.65
C SER A 191 -21.27 -19.64 -20.92
N LYS A 192 -20.59 -18.55 -20.57
CA LYS A 192 -19.12 -18.45 -20.70
C LYS A 192 -18.39 -19.53 -19.90
N PHE A 193 -18.84 -19.83 -18.68
CA PHE A 193 -18.25 -20.90 -17.87
C PHE A 193 -18.55 -22.30 -18.42
N ALA A 194 -19.75 -22.54 -18.92
CA ALA A 194 -20.10 -23.81 -19.54
C ALA A 194 -19.23 -24.09 -20.78
N GLU A 195 -18.97 -23.06 -21.60
CA GLU A 195 -18.06 -23.14 -22.74
C GLU A 195 -16.63 -23.44 -22.30
N MET A 196 -16.09 -22.70 -21.32
CA MET A 196 -14.74 -22.92 -20.78
C MET A 196 -14.56 -24.33 -20.21
N ASP A 197 -15.49 -24.77 -19.36
CA ASP A 197 -15.48 -26.11 -18.74
C ASP A 197 -15.55 -27.22 -19.81
N SER A 198 -16.16 -26.95 -20.98
CA SER A 198 -16.19 -27.88 -22.12
C SER A 198 -14.89 -27.89 -22.93
N MET A 199 -14.19 -26.76 -23.01
CA MET A 199 -12.93 -26.61 -23.74
C MET A 199 -11.75 -27.19 -22.97
N ASP A 200 -11.69 -26.99 -21.65
CA ASP A 200 -10.63 -27.56 -20.79
C ASP A 200 -10.66 -29.10 -20.79
N LYS A 201 -11.83 -29.70 -21.00
CA LYS A 201 -11.96 -31.15 -21.20
C LYS A 201 -11.43 -31.62 -22.56
N LYS A 202 -11.46 -30.75 -23.58
CA LYS A 202 -11.08 -31.07 -24.97
C LYS A 202 -9.63 -30.75 -25.28
N LYS A 203 -9.06 -29.75 -24.63
CA LYS A 203 -7.67 -29.32 -24.79
C LYS A 203 -6.97 -29.51 -23.45
N GLN A 204 -6.08 -30.49 -23.34
CA GLN A 204 -5.14 -30.64 -22.21
C GLN A 204 -4.13 -29.47 -22.17
N ILE A 205 -4.58 -28.23 -22.19
CA ILE A 205 -3.73 -27.04 -22.14
C ILE A 205 -3.43 -26.76 -20.67
N SER A 206 -2.14 -26.83 -20.33
CA SER A 206 -1.59 -26.71 -18.98
C SER A 206 -1.56 -25.29 -18.40
N MET A 207 -2.17 -24.31 -19.07
CA MET A 207 -2.20 -22.94 -18.56
C MET A 207 -3.25 -22.79 -17.47
N LYS A 208 -2.82 -22.65 -16.21
CA LYS A 208 -3.72 -22.35 -15.10
C LYS A 208 -4.49 -21.06 -15.41
N PRO A 209 -5.83 -21.08 -15.43
CA PRO A 209 -6.62 -19.88 -15.69
C PRO A 209 -6.33 -18.82 -14.62
N MET A 210 -6.34 -17.56 -15.04
CA MET A 210 -6.14 -16.43 -14.13
C MET A 210 -7.27 -16.40 -13.11
N LYS A 211 -6.92 -16.52 -11.82
CA LYS A 211 -7.91 -16.51 -10.73
C LYS A 211 -8.61 -15.15 -10.61
N ARG A 212 -9.89 -15.17 -10.32
CA ARG A 212 -10.82 -14.04 -10.24
C ARG A 212 -11.69 -14.16 -9.00
N VAL A 213 -12.04 -13.00 -8.46
CA VAL A 213 -13.13 -12.88 -7.49
C VAL A 213 -14.33 -12.24 -8.17
N ILE A 214 -15.53 -12.65 -7.78
CA ILE A 214 -16.77 -11.93 -8.07
C ILE A 214 -17.29 -11.35 -6.76
N GLN A 215 -17.58 -10.06 -6.76
CA GLN A 215 -17.96 -9.32 -5.56
C GLN A 215 -19.22 -8.51 -5.83
N ARG A 216 -20.12 -8.42 -4.84
CA ARG A 216 -21.33 -7.60 -4.94
C ARG A 216 -20.93 -6.16 -5.23
N TYR A 217 -21.51 -5.58 -6.27
CA TYR A 217 -21.24 -4.20 -6.60
C TYR A 217 -22.03 -3.27 -5.68
N ILE A 218 -21.37 -2.22 -5.19
CA ILE A 218 -22.01 -1.21 -4.34
C ILE A 218 -22.80 -0.27 -5.27
N MET A 219 -24.11 -0.50 -5.36
CA MET A 219 -25.02 0.25 -6.23
C MET A 219 -25.35 1.65 -5.67
N ASN A 220 -25.28 1.84 -4.36
CA ASN A 220 -25.57 3.12 -3.71
C ASN A 220 -24.29 3.63 -3.01
N PRO A 221 -23.23 3.95 -3.76
CA PRO A 221 -22.03 4.52 -3.16
C PRO A 221 -22.31 5.94 -2.66
N LEU A 222 -21.58 6.38 -1.64
CA LEU A 222 -21.47 7.81 -1.35
C LEU A 222 -20.83 8.50 -2.55
N LEU A 223 -21.36 9.66 -2.93
CA LEU A 223 -20.89 10.45 -4.05
C LEU A 223 -20.35 11.79 -3.56
N VAL A 224 -19.28 12.26 -4.17
CA VAL A 224 -18.76 13.62 -3.99
C VAL A 224 -19.03 14.37 -5.28
N GLN A 225 -19.83 15.43 -5.20
CA GLN A 225 -20.25 16.22 -6.37
C GLN A 225 -20.82 15.35 -7.50
N GLY A 226 -21.64 14.34 -7.15
CA GLY A 226 -22.22 13.40 -8.11
C GLY A 226 -21.26 12.32 -8.62
N LYS A 227 -19.97 12.36 -8.26
CA LYS A 227 -18.95 11.43 -8.75
C LYS A 227 -18.64 10.35 -7.73
N LYS A 228 -18.33 9.15 -8.22
CA LYS A 228 -17.91 8.04 -7.37
C LYS A 228 -16.47 8.25 -6.93
N PHE A 229 -16.12 7.80 -5.72
CA PHE A 229 -14.75 7.89 -5.24
C PHE A 229 -14.32 6.65 -4.45
N ASP A 230 -13.01 6.53 -4.26
CA ASP A 230 -12.42 5.64 -3.26
C ASP A 230 -11.37 6.39 -2.43
N ILE A 231 -11.20 5.98 -1.18
CA ILE A 231 -10.20 6.53 -0.27
C ILE A 231 -8.96 5.63 -0.31
N ARG A 232 -7.81 6.23 -0.60
CA ARG A 232 -6.50 5.59 -0.45
C ARG A 232 -5.86 6.11 0.84
N CYS A 233 -5.82 5.26 1.86
CA CYS A 233 -4.99 5.48 3.05
C CYS A 233 -3.68 4.68 2.97
N TYR A 234 -2.73 5.03 3.84
CA TYR A 234 -1.45 4.34 3.96
C TYR A 234 -1.27 3.82 5.38
N MET A 235 -0.75 2.60 5.50
CA MET A 235 -0.42 1.97 6.77
C MET A 235 1.01 1.45 6.71
N LEU A 236 1.79 1.72 7.76
CA LEU A 236 3.12 1.14 7.96
C LEU A 236 3.05 0.20 9.15
N ILE A 237 3.16 -1.11 8.89
CA ILE A 237 3.29 -2.12 9.95
C ILE A 237 4.78 -2.18 10.30
N SER A 238 5.15 -1.56 11.42
CA SER A 238 6.54 -1.51 11.86
C SER A 238 6.98 -2.80 12.55
N THR A 239 6.07 -3.43 13.32
CA THR A 239 6.31 -4.71 13.98
C THR A 239 5.01 -5.51 13.99
N VAL A 240 5.11 -6.83 13.87
CA VAL A 240 3.95 -7.75 13.94
C VAL A 240 3.78 -8.40 15.32
N LYS A 241 4.85 -8.41 16.14
CA LYS A 241 4.88 -8.98 17.50
C LYS A 241 5.82 -8.15 18.40
N PRO A 242 5.31 -7.20 19.22
CA PRO A 242 3.91 -6.76 19.27
C PRO A 242 3.48 -6.06 17.97
N LEU A 243 2.17 -5.99 17.72
CA LEU A 243 1.64 -5.29 16.54
C LEU A 243 1.75 -3.78 16.74
N LEU A 244 2.54 -3.11 15.89
CA LEU A 244 2.64 -1.64 15.84
C LEU A 244 2.37 -1.18 14.40
N ILE A 245 1.37 -0.31 14.24
CA ILE A 245 0.94 0.21 12.94
C ILE A 245 0.87 1.73 13.01
N PHE A 246 1.54 2.41 12.08
CA PHE A 246 1.33 3.82 11.80
C PHE A 246 0.30 4.00 10.68
N TYR A 247 -0.58 4.97 10.83
CA TYR A 247 -1.65 5.27 9.89
C TYR A 247 -1.50 6.69 9.33
N HIS A 248 -1.70 6.84 8.03
CA HIS A 248 -1.79 8.12 7.35
C HIS A 248 -3.06 8.17 6.51
N SER A 249 -3.87 9.21 6.71
CA SER A 249 -5.21 9.36 6.13
C SER A 249 -5.21 9.28 4.60
N GLY A 250 -4.15 9.78 3.97
CA GLY A 250 -3.91 9.63 2.54
C GLY A 250 -4.71 10.61 1.71
N TYR A 251 -5.44 10.13 0.70
CA TYR A 251 -6.14 10.96 -0.28
C TYR A 251 -7.32 10.22 -0.92
N ILE A 252 -8.16 10.97 -1.62
CA ILE A 252 -9.35 10.48 -2.31
C ILE A 252 -9.12 10.49 -3.82
N ARG A 253 -9.66 9.47 -4.50
CA ARG A 253 -9.63 9.34 -5.96
C ARG A 253 -11.04 9.31 -6.49
N LEU A 254 -11.39 10.31 -7.30
CA LEU A 254 -12.70 10.46 -7.89
C LEU A 254 -12.72 9.87 -9.32
N SER A 255 -13.89 9.39 -9.75
CA SER A 255 -14.17 9.18 -11.17
C SER A 255 -14.29 10.54 -11.87
N MET A 256 -14.04 10.57 -13.18
CA MET A 256 -14.25 11.79 -13.99
C MET A 256 -15.75 12.08 -14.21
N PHE A 257 -16.55 11.03 -14.37
CA PHE A 257 -17.96 11.12 -14.73
C PHE A 257 -18.87 11.04 -13.51
N ASP A 258 -20.05 11.65 -13.67
CA ASP A 258 -21.13 11.55 -12.69
C ASP A 258 -21.64 10.13 -12.65
N PHE A 259 -21.92 9.64 -11.45
CA PHE A 259 -22.27 8.26 -11.21
C PHE A 259 -23.69 7.96 -11.66
N ASP A 260 -23.81 7.03 -12.60
CA ASP A 260 -25.07 6.38 -12.95
C ASP A 260 -24.88 4.87 -12.87
N ASN A 261 -25.79 4.19 -12.18
CA ASN A 261 -25.79 2.73 -12.09
C ASN A 261 -26.04 2.04 -13.43
N ASN A 262 -26.73 2.68 -14.37
CA ASN A 262 -27.08 2.11 -15.66
C ASN A 262 -26.02 2.36 -16.74
N ASP A 263 -25.02 3.19 -16.45
CA ASP A 263 -23.95 3.44 -17.39
C ASP A 263 -23.17 2.14 -17.68
N GLU A 264 -22.86 1.93 -18.95
CA GLU A 264 -22.00 0.82 -19.37
C GLU A 264 -20.53 1.25 -19.38
N ASN A 265 -20.27 2.55 -19.37
CA ASN A 265 -18.92 3.09 -19.31
C ASN A 265 -18.28 2.79 -17.96
N LEU A 266 -17.27 1.93 -18.01
CA LEU A 266 -16.53 1.51 -16.83
C LEU A 266 -15.80 2.67 -16.13
N LEU A 267 -15.54 3.80 -16.81
CA LEU A 267 -14.93 4.99 -16.22
C LEU A 267 -15.84 5.69 -15.20
N THR A 268 -17.15 5.54 -15.31
CA THR A 268 -18.13 6.01 -14.32
C THR A 268 -18.07 5.19 -13.03
N HIS A 269 -17.59 3.94 -13.12
CA HIS A 269 -17.61 2.98 -12.03
C HIS A 269 -16.26 2.72 -11.37
N LEU A 270 -15.14 2.96 -12.07
CA LEU A 270 -13.79 2.69 -11.60
C LEU A 270 -12.99 3.96 -11.37
N THR A 271 -12.60 4.22 -10.14
CA THR A 271 -11.82 5.39 -9.70
C THR A 271 -10.30 5.24 -9.92
N ASN A 272 -9.86 4.14 -10.54
CA ASN A 272 -8.45 3.94 -10.83
C ASN A 272 -7.96 4.97 -11.86
N GLN A 273 -7.01 5.84 -11.48
CA GLN A 273 -6.41 6.82 -12.39
C GLN A 273 -5.89 6.20 -13.70
N TYR A 274 -5.34 4.97 -13.66
CA TYR A 274 -4.94 4.28 -14.89
C TYR A 274 -6.10 4.01 -15.86
N MET A 275 -7.29 3.71 -15.34
CA MET A 275 -8.49 3.57 -16.15
C MET A 275 -8.96 4.94 -16.62
N GLN A 276 -9.03 5.92 -15.72
CA GLN A 276 -9.46 7.30 -16.04
C GLN A 276 -8.60 7.94 -17.15
N LYS A 277 -7.28 7.72 -17.15
CA LYS A 277 -6.33 8.17 -18.19
C LYS A 277 -6.62 7.69 -19.61
N LYS A 278 -7.53 6.72 -19.79
CA LYS A 278 -7.96 6.28 -21.12
C LYS A 278 -8.93 7.28 -21.77
N ASP A 279 -9.58 8.11 -20.98
CA ASP A 279 -10.37 9.21 -21.51
C ASP A 279 -9.45 10.33 -22.01
N PRO A 280 -9.65 10.86 -23.24
CA PRO A 280 -8.84 11.95 -23.77
C PRO A 280 -8.83 13.21 -22.89
N LYS A 281 -9.92 13.50 -22.17
CA LYS A 281 -10.06 14.68 -21.32
C LYS A 281 -9.38 14.55 -19.96
N TYR A 282 -8.81 13.37 -19.64
CA TYR A 282 -8.23 13.13 -18.32
C TYR A 282 -7.18 14.17 -17.95
N TYR A 283 -6.30 14.54 -18.89
CA TYR A 283 -5.21 15.48 -18.58
C TYR A 283 -5.70 16.90 -18.31
N ASP A 284 -6.88 17.26 -18.80
CA ASP A 284 -7.51 18.56 -18.57
C ASP A 284 -8.08 18.68 -17.16
N ILE A 285 -8.52 17.55 -16.57
CA ILE A 285 -9.21 17.51 -15.26
C ILE A 285 -8.52 16.63 -14.22
N LYS A 286 -7.27 16.21 -14.46
CA LYS A 286 -6.56 15.23 -13.61
C LYS A 286 -6.46 15.66 -12.15
N GLU A 287 -6.27 16.95 -11.89
CA GLU A 287 -6.13 17.50 -10.54
C GLU A 287 -7.48 17.45 -9.79
N ASP A 288 -8.60 17.53 -10.52
CA ASP A 288 -9.95 17.39 -9.93
C ASP A 288 -10.28 15.95 -9.56
N THR A 289 -9.52 14.97 -10.06
CA THR A 289 -9.72 13.53 -9.78
C THR A 289 -8.97 13.03 -8.55
N ALA A 290 -8.18 13.87 -7.87
CA ALA A 290 -7.43 13.51 -6.69
C ALA A 290 -7.53 14.60 -5.62
N TRP A 291 -8.19 14.30 -4.50
CA TRP A 291 -8.39 15.27 -3.43
C TRP A 291 -7.60 14.86 -2.19
N THR A 292 -7.04 15.84 -1.50
CA THR A 292 -6.51 15.66 -0.14
C THR A 292 -7.65 15.34 0.83
N MET A 293 -7.32 14.74 1.98
CA MET A 293 -8.33 14.47 3.01
C MET A 293 -8.89 15.74 3.67
N GLU A 294 -8.21 16.89 3.56
CA GLU A 294 -8.70 18.19 4.07
C GLU A 294 -9.75 18.81 3.12
N GLN A 295 -9.66 18.51 1.82
CA GLN A 295 -10.63 18.97 0.82
C GLN A 295 -11.95 18.17 0.86
N PHE A 296 -11.96 16.99 1.46
CA PHE A 296 -13.13 16.11 1.56
C PHE A 296 -13.94 16.35 2.83
#